data_AF-A0A975SE96-F1
#
_entry.id   AF-A0A975SE96-F1
#
_cell.length_a   1.000
_cell.length_b   1.000
_cell.length_c   1.000
_cell.angle_alpha   90.00
_cell.angle_beta   90.00
_cell.angle_gamma   90.00
#
_symmetry.space_group_name_H-M   'P 1'
#
loop_
_entity.id
_entity.type
_entity.pdbx_description
1 polymer ?
#
loop_
_entity_poly.entity_id
_entity_poly.type
_entity_poly.pdbx_seq_one_letter_code
_entity_poly.pdbx_strand_id
1 'polypeptide(L)'
;MARAKCEISFGRFRWDRAGYAELMSSEDVQALLTQPAKSIEESCNDTFTPAPNETGKGYVARAVKGRLARGYRVSTASPHAHYSERKHNRLLRALHSQGSS
;
A
#
# COMPACT_ATOMS: atom_id res chain seq x y z
N MET A 1 20.92 0.40 -61.04
CA MET A 1 20.07 1.23 -60.18
C MET A 1 20.05 0.61 -58.79
N ALA A 2 20.69 1.24 -57.81
CA ALA A 2 20.69 0.74 -56.43
C ALA A 2 19.38 1.13 -55.75
N ARG A 3 18.64 0.16 -55.22
CA ARG A 3 17.42 0.40 -54.43
C ARG A 3 17.84 0.70 -53.00
N ALA A 4 17.64 1.94 -52.53
CA ALA A 4 17.77 2.27 -51.13
C ALA A 4 16.63 1.61 -50.35
N LYS A 5 16.96 0.75 -49.38
CA LYS A 5 16.01 0.22 -48.39
C LYS A 5 16.04 1.15 -47.18
N CYS A 6 14.94 1.85 -46.91
CA CYS A 6 14.74 2.51 -45.63
C CYS A 6 14.25 1.46 -44.63
N GLU A 7 15.07 1.18 -43.62
CA GLU A 7 14.75 0.26 -42.53
C GLU A 7 14.57 1.09 -41.25
N ILE A 8 13.39 1.03 -40.65
CA ILE A 8 13.10 1.75 -39.40
C ILE A 8 13.20 0.73 -38.26
N SER A 9 14.26 0.83 -37.45
CA SER A 9 14.39 0.06 -36.22
C SER A 9 13.84 0.87 -35.04
N PHE A 10 12.78 0.39 -34.40
CA PHE A 10 12.38 0.95 -33.11
C PHE A 10 13.39 0.51 -32.03
N GLY A 11 13.83 1.46 -31.21
CA GLY A 11 14.74 1.19 -30.09
C GLY A 11 14.11 0.22 -29.08
N ARG A 12 14.95 -0.44 -28.27
CA ARG A 12 14.46 -1.29 -27.17
C ARG A 12 13.81 -0.41 -26.09
N PHE A 13 12.69 -0.88 -25.54
CA PHE A 13 12.06 -0.23 -24.39
C PHE A 13 13.08 -0.09 -23.25
N ARG A 14 13.22 1.13 -22.73
CA ARG A 14 14.00 1.43 -21.53
C ARG A 14 13.05 1.96 -20.48
N TRP A 15 13.01 1.31 -19.33
CA TRP A 15 12.18 1.75 -18.21
C TRP A 15 12.75 3.04 -17.63
N ASP A 16 11.95 4.11 -17.69
CA ASP A 16 12.22 5.34 -16.95
C ASP A 16 11.73 5.24 -15.50
N ARG A 17 12.69 5.03 -14.59
CA ARG A 17 12.41 4.94 -13.16
C ARG A 17 12.18 6.32 -12.55
N ALA A 18 12.78 7.37 -13.11
CA ALA A 18 12.66 8.72 -12.60
C ALA A 18 11.27 9.27 -12.93
N GLY A 19 10.86 9.18 -14.19
CA GLY A 19 9.51 9.57 -14.62
C GLY A 19 8.41 8.80 -13.90
N TYR A 20 8.62 7.51 -13.62
CA TYR A 20 7.68 6.74 -12.79
C TYR A 20 7.59 7.28 -11.36
N ALA A 21 8.72 7.60 -10.72
CA ALA A 21 8.75 8.13 -9.37
C ALA A 21 8.11 9.52 -9.28
N GLU A 22 8.30 10.35 -10.29
CA GLU A 22 7.66 11.67 -10.43
C GLU A 22 6.15 11.53 -10.59
N LEU A 23 5.69 10.66 -11.50
CA LEU A 23 4.26 10.36 -11.67
C LEU A 23 3.64 9.86 -10.37
N MET A 24 4.30 8.93 -9.67
CA MET A 24 3.81 8.43 -8.39
C MET A 24 3.82 9.51 -7.30
N SER A 25 4.61 10.57 -7.44
CA SER A 25 4.66 11.69 -6.50
C SER A 25 3.71 12.83 -6.86
N SER A 26 3.03 12.75 -8.01
CA SER A 26 2.09 13.77 -8.45
C SER A 26 0.89 13.86 -7.50
N GLU A 27 0.30 15.05 -7.44
CA GLU A 27 -0.84 15.32 -6.56
C GLU A 27 -2.04 14.44 -6.92
N ASP A 28 -2.33 14.27 -8.21
CA ASP A 28 -3.45 13.43 -8.69
C ASP A 28 -3.32 11.99 -8.21
N VAL A 29 -2.14 11.38 -8.36
CA VAL A 29 -1.90 9.99 -7.93
C VAL A 29 -1.96 9.91 -6.41
N GLN A 30 -1.41 10.89 -5.69
CA GLN A 30 -1.46 10.89 -4.23
C GLN A 30 -2.90 11.09 -3.71
N ALA A 31 -3.72 11.91 -4.35
CA ALA A 31 -5.13 12.08 -4.00
C ALA A 31 -5.91 10.76 -4.18
N LEU A 32 -5.68 10.08 -5.31
CA LEU A 32 -6.25 8.76 -5.59
C LEU A 32 -5.83 7.69 -4.58
N LEU A 33 -4.62 7.77 -4.03
CA LEU A 33 -4.14 6.83 -3.00
C LEU A 33 -4.60 7.22 -1.59
N THR A 34 -4.80 8.50 -1.33
CA THR A 34 -5.20 9.00 0.00
C THR A 34 -6.62 8.59 0.33
N GLN A 35 -7.54 8.66 -0.64
CA GLN A 35 -8.95 8.31 -0.44
C GLN A 35 -9.17 6.87 0.05
N PRO A 36 -8.66 5.82 -0.63
CA PRO A 36 -8.80 4.45 -0.14
C PRO A 36 -8.07 4.22 1.18
N ALA A 37 -6.91 4.86 1.40
CA ALA A 37 -6.18 4.73 2.66
C ALA A 37 -6.99 5.27 3.84
N LYS A 38 -7.65 6.42 3.68
CA LYS A 38 -8.56 6.99 4.70
C LYS A 38 -9.81 6.15 4.89
N SER A 39 -10.42 5.65 3.81
CA SER A 39 -11.59 4.79 3.90
C SER A 39 -11.29 3.50 4.67
N ILE A 40 -10.13 2.87 4.43
CA ILE A 40 -9.69 1.69 5.19
C ILE A 40 -9.41 2.06 6.66
N GLU A 41 -8.75 3.20 6.92
CA GLU A 41 -8.55 3.70 8.29
C GLU A 41 -9.88 3.86 9.04
N GLU A 42 -10.88 4.46 8.40
CA GLU A 42 -12.22 4.66 8.97
C GLU A 42 -12.88 3.31 9.27
N SER A 43 -12.94 2.40 8.29
CA SER A 43 -13.53 1.07 8.50
C SER A 43 -12.83 0.25 9.60
N CYS A 44 -11.50 0.35 9.71
CA CYS A 44 -10.76 -0.30 10.80
C CYS A 44 -11.09 0.32 12.15
N ASN A 45 -11.29 1.64 12.23
CA ASN A 45 -11.63 2.31 13.47
C ASN A 45 -13.11 2.14 13.86
N ASP A 46 -14.03 1.95 12.90
CA ASP A 46 -15.45 1.70 13.17
C ASP A 46 -15.68 0.40 13.95
N THR A 47 -14.84 -0.60 13.72
CA THR A 47 -14.89 -1.91 14.40
C THR A 47 -13.96 -1.97 15.61
N PHE A 48 -13.15 -0.94 15.84
CA PHE A 48 -12.18 -0.91 16.91
C PHE A 48 -12.85 -0.49 18.23
N THR A 49 -12.71 -1.34 19.25
CA THR A 49 -13.07 -1.01 20.62
C THR A 49 -11.80 -0.73 21.43
N PRO A 50 -11.60 0.49 21.94
CA PRO A 50 -10.44 0.81 22.77
C PRO A 50 -10.44 0.02 24.09
N ALA A 51 -9.25 -0.23 24.64
CA ALA A 51 -9.12 -0.73 26.01
C ALA A 51 -9.49 0.38 27.02
N PRO A 52 -9.86 0.06 28.28
CA PRO A 52 -10.34 1.04 29.26
C PRO A 52 -9.42 2.25 29.52
N ASN A 53 -8.12 2.08 29.28
CA ASN A 53 -7.09 3.12 29.47
C ASN A 53 -6.48 3.62 28.15
N GLU A 54 -7.05 3.24 27.00
CA GLU A 54 -6.64 3.74 25.68
C GLU A 54 -7.67 4.74 25.16
N THR A 55 -7.17 5.91 24.75
CA THR A 55 -7.98 6.94 24.11
C THR A 55 -7.51 7.16 22.67
N GLY A 56 -8.46 7.51 21.79
CA GLY A 56 -8.17 7.82 20.38
C GLY A 56 -8.34 6.64 19.42
N LYS A 57 -7.78 6.79 18.22
CA LYS A 57 -7.91 5.84 17.11
C LYS A 57 -7.01 4.62 17.32
N GLY A 58 -7.54 3.43 17.01
CA GLY A 58 -6.77 2.19 16.99
C GLY A 58 -5.87 2.05 15.75
N TYR A 59 -6.25 2.71 14.64
CA TYR A 59 -5.58 2.63 13.34
C TYR A 59 -5.36 4.01 12.73
N VAL A 60 -4.31 4.13 11.92
CA VAL A 60 -3.94 5.36 11.22
C VAL A 60 -3.35 5.07 9.85
N ALA A 61 -3.80 5.82 8.83
CA ALA A 61 -3.17 5.88 7.52
C ALA A 61 -1.93 6.80 7.57
N ARG A 62 -0.77 6.26 7.22
CA ARG A 62 0.50 7.00 7.18
C ARG A 62 1.05 7.01 5.78
N ALA A 63 1.59 8.16 5.36
CA ALA A 63 2.39 8.24 4.15
C ALA A 63 3.68 7.43 4.33
N VAL A 64 4.05 6.66 3.32
CA VAL A 64 5.26 5.85 3.27
C VAL A 64 6.03 6.20 2.01
N LYS A 65 7.35 6.36 2.16
CA LYS A 65 8.27 6.55 1.04
C LYS A 65 9.01 5.24 0.77
N GLY A 66 8.64 4.57 -0.31
CA GLY A 66 9.38 3.43 -0.84
C GLY A 66 10.59 3.86 -1.67
N ARG A 67 11.33 2.88 -2.20
CA ARG A 67 12.51 3.13 -3.06
C ARG A 67 12.15 3.82 -4.38
N LEU A 68 10.94 3.57 -4.89
CA LEU A 68 10.51 4.05 -6.21
C LEU A 68 9.26 4.95 -6.17
N ALA A 69 8.48 4.91 -5.10
CA ALA A 69 7.19 5.60 -5.05
C ALA A 69 6.81 5.97 -3.62
N ARG A 70 6.00 7.02 -3.50
CA ARG A 70 5.30 7.37 -2.26
C ARG A 70 3.92 6.72 -2.29
N GLY A 71 3.43 6.29 -1.14
CA GLY A 71 2.10 5.74 -1.00
C GLY A 71 1.62 5.84 0.43
N TYR A 72 0.57 5.09 0.76
CA TYR A 72 -0.01 5.07 2.09
C TYR A 72 -0.06 3.66 2.65
N ARG A 73 0.08 3.56 3.97
CA ARG A 73 -0.08 2.32 4.73
C ARG A 73 -0.97 2.59 5.93
N VAL A 74 -2.00 1.78 6.10
CA VAL A 74 -2.77 1.74 7.34
C VAL A 74 -2.00 0.86 8.34
N SER A 75 -1.83 1.38 9.56
CA SER A 75 -1.09 0.73 10.63
C SER A 75 -1.79 0.93 11.96
N THR A 76 -1.52 0.02 12.91
CA THR A 76 -2.03 0.18 14.27
C THR A 76 -1.36 1.37 14.95
N ALA A 77 -2.18 2.20 15.59
CA ALA A 77 -1.78 3.37 16.36
C ALA A 77 -1.76 3.10 17.87
N SER A 78 -2.50 2.10 18.35
CA SER A 78 -2.58 1.75 19.77
C SER A 78 -1.99 0.37 20.10
N PRO A 79 -1.48 0.17 21.34
CA PRO A 79 -1.03 -1.13 21.82
C PRO A 79 -2.12 -2.22 21.74
N HIS A 80 -3.36 -1.91 22.09
CA HIS A 80 -4.48 -2.84 22.03
C HIS A 80 -4.76 -3.28 20.60
N ALA A 81 -4.83 -2.35 19.65
CA ALA A 81 -5.00 -2.66 18.23
C ALA A 81 -3.87 -3.56 17.72
N HIS A 82 -2.63 -3.24 18.08
CA HIS A 82 -1.47 -4.05 17.70
C HIS A 82 -1.52 -5.48 18.28
N TYR A 83 -1.92 -5.64 19.54
CA TYR A 83 -2.04 -6.96 20.15
C TYR A 83 -3.19 -7.78 19.54
N SER A 84 -4.34 -7.14 19.30
CA SER A 84 -5.49 -7.75 18.63
C SER A 84 -5.12 -8.29 17.25
N GLU A 85 -4.46 -7.46 16.43
CA GLU A 85 -3.98 -7.86 15.10
C GLU A 85 -2.98 -9.02 15.16
N ARG A 86 -2.04 -8.99 16.10
CA ARG A 86 -1.09 -10.11 16.27
C ARG A 86 -1.79 -11.40 16.63
N LYS A 87 -2.79 -11.35 17.51
CA LYS A 87 -3.59 -12.52 17.88
C LYS A 87 -4.38 -13.03 16.69
N HIS A 88 -5.08 -12.16 15.98
CA HIS A 88 -5.85 -12.50 14.78
C HIS A 88 -4.98 -13.18 13.71
N ASN A 89 -3.85 -12.56 13.36
CA ASN A 89 -2.92 -13.11 12.38
C ASN A 89 -2.31 -14.45 12.80
N ARG A 90 -2.05 -14.65 14.09
CA ARG A 90 -1.59 -15.95 14.61
C ARG A 90 -2.65 -17.03 14.43
N LEU A 91 -3.91 -16.72 14.74
CA LEU A 91 -5.03 -17.66 14.59
C LEU A 91 -5.29 -17.99 13.13
N LEU A 92 -5.28 -17.00 12.23
CA LEU A 92 -5.43 -17.22 10.78
C LEU A 92 -4.34 -18.14 10.22
N ARG A 93 -3.08 -17.93 10.62
CA ARG A 93 -1.96 -18.81 10.21
C ARG A 93 -2.17 -20.24 10.69
N ALA A 94 -2.61 -20.41 11.94
CA ALA A 94 -2.92 -21.72 12.47
C ALA A 94 -4.06 -22.39 11.67
N LEU A 95 -5.14 -21.67 11.37
CA LEU A 95 -6.24 -22.18 10.57
C LEU A 95 -5.80 -22.62 9.17
N HIS A 96 -5.03 -21.79 8.47
CA HIS A 96 -4.53 -22.11 7.12
C HIS A 96 -3.58 -23.31 7.11
N SER A 97 -2.81 -23.51 8.19
CA SER A 97 -1.94 -24.67 8.33
C SER A 97 -2.69 -26.00 8.54
N GLN A 98 -3.97 -25.95 8.93
CA GLN A 98 -4.81 -27.14 9.17
C GLN A 98 -5.66 -27.54 7.96
N GLY A 99 -5.84 -26.64 6.98
CA GLY A 99 -6.63 -26.88 5.77
C GLY A 99 -5.83 -27.34 4.55
N SER A 100 -4.57 -27.75 4.73
CA SER A 100 -3.64 -28.18 3.66
C SER A 100 -3.35 -29.69 3.69
N SER A 101 -4.28 -30.48 4.22
CA SER A 101 -4.25 -31.94 4.25
C SER A 101 -5.40 -32.55 3.45
#